data_AF-A0A966ND54-F1
#
_entry.id   AF-A0A966ND54-F1
#
_cell.length_a   1.000
_cell.length_b   1.000
_cell.length_c   1.000
_cell.angle_alpha   90.00
_cell.angle_beta   90.00
_cell.angle_gamma   90.00
#
_symmetry.space_group_name_H-M   'P 1'
#
loop_
_entity.id
_entity.type
_entity.pdbx_description
1 polymer ?
#
loop_
_entity_poly.entity_id
_entity_poly.type
_entity_poly.pdbx_seq_one_letter_code
_entity_poly.pdbx_strand_id
1 'polypeptide(L)'
;IIKVHSFKGDKLITLQSYIDSMVEGQDKIFILTADTLAQAKSSPHLEGFKAKGIDVLLMTDPIDAFWTSQMKSFQEKDFVSISREKYDIAKLGDVKDEDVEATESNDETYTPIIKECLGDLVEDVKTSKNLVDSPVRLVAGEGGLDFNLERILKAQNPDFEGSKKILEINSNHELIKKLPTLTSELQKSLSRVLFEQARILDGEMPSDSQQFSKDLIAIGLKLG
;
A
#
# COMPACT_ATOMS: atom_id res chain seq x y z
N ILE A 1 -27.74 -5.94 -9.94
CA ILE A 1 -26.41 -6.36 -10.44
C ILE A 1 -25.41 -5.36 -9.88
N ILE A 2 -24.53 -5.81 -8.98
CA ILE A 2 -23.49 -4.95 -8.37
C ILE A 2 -22.47 -4.58 -9.46
N LYS A 3 -22.10 -3.30 -9.52
CA LYS A 3 -21.05 -2.80 -10.41
C LYS A 3 -19.97 -2.13 -9.58
N VAL A 4 -18.71 -2.43 -9.87
CA VAL A 4 -17.53 -1.90 -9.17
C VAL A 4 -16.56 -1.37 -10.22
N HIS A 5 -15.75 -0.37 -9.87
CA HIS A 5 -14.82 0.23 -10.81
C HIS A 5 -13.61 -0.68 -11.02
N SER A 6 -13.34 -1.05 -12.27
CA SER A 6 -12.14 -1.77 -12.68
C SER A 6 -10.98 -0.80 -12.85
N PHE A 7 -9.85 -1.07 -12.19
CA PHE A 7 -8.64 -0.29 -12.38
C PHE A 7 -8.07 -0.46 -13.79
N LYS A 8 -7.93 -1.70 -14.27
CA LYS A 8 -7.35 -2.03 -15.59
C LYS A 8 -8.23 -1.53 -16.73
N GLY A 9 -9.54 -1.70 -16.61
CA GLY A 9 -10.52 -1.34 -17.63
C GLY A 9 -11.02 0.10 -17.58
N ASP A 10 -10.64 0.84 -16.53
CA ASP A 10 -11.08 2.20 -16.19
C ASP A 10 -12.59 2.46 -16.37
N LYS A 11 -13.41 1.53 -15.88
CA LYS A 11 -14.88 1.60 -16.01
C LYS A 11 -15.57 0.74 -14.96
N LEU A 12 -16.86 0.98 -14.76
CA LEU A 12 -17.70 0.09 -13.97
C LEU A 12 -17.91 -1.26 -14.67
N ILE A 13 -17.58 -2.35 -13.97
CA ILE A 13 -17.78 -3.73 -14.41
C ILE A 13 -18.58 -4.52 -13.39
N THR A 14 -19.12 -5.66 -13.81
CA THR A 14 -19.73 -6.63 -12.87
C THR A 14 -18.67 -7.57 -12.31
N LEU A 15 -18.95 -8.21 -11.17
CA LEU A 15 -18.06 -9.25 -10.63
C LEU A 15 -17.88 -10.44 -11.60
N GLN A 16 -18.91 -10.77 -12.38
CA GLN A 16 -18.78 -11.80 -13.43
C GLN A 16 -17.77 -11.36 -14.50
N SER A 17 -17.88 -10.12 -14.97
CA SER A 17 -16.94 -9.58 -15.95
C SER A 17 -15.49 -9.55 -15.45
N TYR A 18 -15.28 -9.35 -14.15
CA TYR A 18 -13.96 -9.48 -13.53
C TYR A 18 -13.46 -10.92 -13.64
N ILE A 19 -14.26 -11.90 -13.20
CA ILE A 19 -13.92 -13.33 -13.25
C ILE A 19 -13.57 -13.78 -14.67
N ASP A 20 -14.39 -13.38 -15.66
CA ASP A 20 -14.19 -13.73 -17.07
C ASP A 20 -12.88 -13.16 -17.65
N SER A 21 -12.28 -12.16 -16.98
CA SER A 21 -11.05 -11.47 -17.39
C SER A 21 -9.84 -11.74 -16.49
N MET A 22 -9.97 -12.66 -15.53
CA MET A 22 -8.88 -13.07 -14.64
C MET A 22 -7.70 -13.64 -15.45
N VAL A 23 -6.49 -13.36 -15.00
CA VAL A 23 -5.29 -13.92 -15.64
C VAL A 23 -5.11 -15.40 -15.28
N GLU A 24 -4.28 -16.11 -16.03
CA GLU A 24 -3.96 -17.51 -15.74
C GLU A 24 -3.37 -17.66 -14.32
N GLY A 25 -3.79 -18.72 -13.62
CA GLY A 25 -3.39 -19.01 -12.25
C GLY A 25 -4.09 -18.18 -11.18
N GLN A 26 -4.84 -17.14 -11.55
CA GLN A 26 -5.51 -16.27 -10.58
C GLN A 26 -6.71 -16.97 -9.92
N ASP A 27 -6.72 -17.01 -8.59
CA ASP A 27 -7.78 -17.62 -7.79
C ASP A 27 -8.44 -16.66 -6.79
N LYS A 28 -8.01 -15.40 -6.76
CA LYS A 28 -8.54 -14.35 -5.87
C LYS A 28 -9.07 -13.14 -6.64
N ILE A 29 -10.05 -12.47 -6.04
CA ILE A 29 -10.55 -11.16 -6.51
C ILE A 29 -9.82 -10.08 -5.71
N PHE A 30 -9.01 -9.28 -6.38
CA PHE A 30 -8.23 -8.24 -5.74
C PHE A 30 -9.03 -6.95 -5.65
N ILE A 31 -9.05 -6.36 -4.46
CA ILE A 31 -9.81 -5.16 -4.16
C ILE A 31 -8.93 -4.12 -3.48
N LEU A 32 -9.25 -2.85 -3.68
CA LEU A 32 -8.67 -1.73 -2.94
C LEU A 32 -9.78 -0.80 -2.49
N THR A 33 -9.81 -0.47 -1.20
CA THR A 33 -10.77 0.50 -0.66
C THR A 33 -10.12 1.86 -0.48
N ALA A 34 -10.82 2.94 -0.84
CA ALA A 34 -10.36 4.33 -0.67
C ALA A 34 -11.56 5.29 -0.56
N ASP A 35 -11.35 6.57 -0.24
CA ASP A 35 -12.45 7.55 -0.20
C ASP A 35 -12.94 7.97 -1.58
N THR A 36 -11.99 8.08 -2.51
CA THR A 36 -12.27 8.62 -3.84
C THR A 36 -11.58 7.77 -4.89
N LEU A 37 -12.18 7.73 -6.07
CA LEU A 37 -11.59 7.03 -7.21
C LEU A 37 -10.23 7.61 -7.60
N ALA A 38 -10.05 8.94 -7.45
CA ALA A 38 -8.78 9.60 -7.72
C ALA A 38 -7.68 9.09 -6.80
N GLN A 39 -7.95 9.03 -5.48
CA GLN A 39 -7.03 8.47 -4.49
C GLN A 39 -6.71 7.01 -4.78
N ALA A 40 -7.74 6.18 -5.02
CA ALA A 40 -7.57 4.76 -5.32
C ALA A 40 -6.62 4.57 -6.51
N LYS A 41 -6.84 5.30 -7.61
CA LYS A 41 -6.03 5.21 -8.84
C LYS A 41 -4.58 5.65 -8.65
N SER A 42 -4.30 6.55 -7.70
CA SER A 42 -2.93 7.01 -7.39
C SER A 42 -2.22 6.14 -6.36
N SER A 43 -2.87 5.08 -5.86
CA SER A 43 -2.33 4.28 -4.78
C SER A 43 -1.12 3.44 -5.22
N PRO A 44 -0.01 3.43 -4.44
CA PRO A 44 1.16 2.60 -4.73
C PRO A 44 0.84 1.10 -4.64
N HIS A 45 -0.27 0.73 -4.02
CA HIS A 45 -0.73 -0.66 -3.96
C HIS A 45 -1.03 -1.25 -5.34
N LEU A 46 -1.33 -0.41 -6.34
CA LEU A 46 -1.70 -0.83 -7.69
C LEU A 46 -0.50 -1.08 -8.62
N GLU A 47 0.72 -0.69 -8.24
CA GLU A 47 1.89 -0.69 -9.14
C GLU A 47 2.21 -2.09 -9.67
N GLY A 48 2.40 -3.07 -8.78
CA GLY A 48 2.67 -4.47 -9.17
C GLY A 48 1.53 -5.10 -9.97
N PHE A 49 0.27 -4.79 -9.64
CA PHE A 49 -0.90 -5.27 -10.40
C PHE A 49 -0.93 -4.68 -11.80
N LYS A 50 -0.65 -3.38 -11.93
CA LYS A 50 -0.53 -2.68 -13.21
C LYS A 50 0.57 -3.32 -14.07
N ALA A 51 1.75 -3.56 -13.50
CA ALA A 51 2.90 -4.14 -14.19
C ALA A 51 2.58 -5.55 -14.74
N LYS A 52 1.85 -6.37 -13.97
CA LYS A 52 1.45 -7.73 -14.38
C LYS A 52 0.13 -7.77 -15.17
N GLY A 53 -0.51 -6.63 -15.41
CA GLY A 53 -1.79 -6.56 -16.11
C GLY A 53 -2.95 -7.25 -15.39
N ILE A 54 -2.87 -7.35 -14.06
CA ILE A 54 -3.90 -7.93 -13.19
C ILE A 54 -4.86 -6.81 -12.79
N ASP A 55 -6.16 -7.07 -12.92
CA ASP A 55 -7.15 -6.06 -12.54
C ASP A 55 -7.34 -6.00 -11.01
N VAL A 56 -7.71 -4.82 -10.53
CA VAL A 56 -8.07 -4.56 -9.14
C VAL A 56 -9.39 -3.80 -9.13
N LEU A 57 -10.34 -4.26 -8.32
CA LEU A 57 -11.60 -3.56 -8.13
C LEU A 57 -11.42 -2.42 -7.13
N LEU A 58 -11.67 -1.19 -7.59
CA LEU A 58 -11.58 0.02 -6.77
C LEU A 58 -12.93 0.27 -6.11
N MET A 59 -12.93 0.23 -4.78
CA MET A 59 -14.09 0.32 -3.92
C MET A 59 -14.06 1.64 -3.16
N THR A 60 -14.98 2.54 -3.51
CA THR A 60 -14.94 3.94 -3.08
C THR A 60 -16.27 4.44 -2.53
N ASP A 61 -17.27 3.57 -2.45
CA ASP A 61 -18.49 3.87 -1.70
C ASP A 61 -18.22 3.66 -0.20
N PRO A 62 -18.67 4.55 0.70
CA PRO A 62 -18.57 4.36 2.14
C PRO A 62 -19.09 3.00 2.63
N ILE A 63 -20.10 2.41 1.97
CA ILE A 63 -20.61 1.09 2.33
C ILE A 63 -19.67 -0.05 1.92
N ASP A 64 -18.82 0.16 0.92
CA ASP A 64 -17.93 -0.87 0.39
C ASP A 64 -16.95 -1.35 1.47
N ALA A 65 -16.42 -0.44 2.30
CA ALA A 65 -15.49 -0.79 3.39
C ALA A 65 -16.08 -1.79 4.40
N PHE A 66 -17.40 -1.72 4.63
CA PHE A 66 -18.11 -2.70 5.45
C PHE A 66 -18.45 -3.96 4.65
N TRP A 67 -18.89 -3.80 3.41
CA TRP A 67 -19.26 -4.91 2.53
C TRP A 67 -18.10 -5.88 2.32
N THR A 68 -16.89 -5.38 2.09
CA THR A 68 -15.67 -6.18 1.90
C THR A 68 -15.26 -6.95 3.14
N SER A 69 -15.59 -6.45 4.34
CA SER A 69 -15.35 -7.17 5.59
C SER A 69 -16.29 -8.36 5.79
N GLN A 70 -17.48 -8.35 5.15
CA GLN A 70 -18.52 -9.36 5.33
C GLN A 70 -18.59 -10.36 4.16
N MET A 71 -18.37 -9.91 2.93
CA MET A 71 -18.35 -10.76 1.75
C MET A 71 -16.99 -11.42 1.59
N LYS A 72 -16.95 -12.73 1.89
CA LYS A 72 -15.71 -13.52 1.83
C LYS A 72 -15.34 -13.94 0.41
N SER A 73 -16.32 -14.32 -0.40
CA SER A 73 -16.06 -14.85 -1.74
C SER A 73 -17.22 -14.63 -2.71
N PHE A 74 -16.91 -14.73 -4.00
CA PHE A 74 -17.87 -14.76 -5.11
C PHE A 74 -17.46 -15.87 -6.08
N GLN A 75 -18.36 -16.80 -6.37
CA GLN A 75 -18.08 -17.99 -7.19
C GLN A 75 -16.81 -18.74 -6.76
N GLU A 76 -16.69 -19.01 -5.46
CA GLU A 76 -15.54 -19.72 -4.85
C GLU A 76 -14.20 -18.98 -4.95
N LYS A 77 -14.18 -17.73 -5.41
CA LYS A 77 -13.01 -16.85 -5.42
C LYS A 77 -13.10 -15.89 -4.25
N ASP A 78 -12.11 -15.93 -3.35
CA ASP A 78 -12.09 -15.05 -2.18
C ASP A 78 -11.75 -13.62 -2.59
N PHE A 79 -12.32 -12.65 -1.88
CA PHE A 79 -11.89 -11.25 -1.96
C PHE A 79 -10.63 -11.05 -1.12
N VAL A 80 -9.64 -10.35 -1.68
CA VAL A 80 -8.36 -10.06 -1.04
C VAL A 80 -8.10 -8.56 -1.14
N SER A 81 -8.02 -7.87 0.00
CA SER A 81 -7.65 -6.46 0.01
C SER A 81 -6.14 -6.32 -0.16
N ILE A 82 -5.75 -5.57 -1.18
CA ILE A 82 -4.33 -5.41 -1.53
C ILE A 82 -3.55 -4.48 -0.58
N SER A 83 -4.26 -3.84 0.36
CA SER A 83 -3.72 -3.03 1.45
C SER A 83 -3.71 -3.73 2.81
N ARG A 84 -4.32 -4.92 2.95
CA ARG A 84 -4.43 -5.62 4.24
C ARG A 84 -3.90 -7.05 4.20
N GLU A 85 -4.28 -7.85 3.21
CA GLU A 85 -3.86 -9.24 3.15
C GLU A 85 -2.49 -9.44 2.51
N LYS A 86 -1.85 -10.54 2.87
CA LYS A 86 -0.70 -11.08 2.14
C LYS A 86 -1.20 -11.77 0.87
N TYR A 87 -0.56 -11.47 -0.25
CA TYR A 87 -0.81 -12.11 -1.54
C TYR A 87 0.52 -12.26 -2.29
N ASP A 88 0.53 -13.19 -3.24
CA ASP A 88 1.64 -13.38 -4.16
C ASP A 88 1.10 -13.30 -5.59
N ILE A 89 1.44 -12.23 -6.29
CA ILE A 89 1.12 -12.05 -7.70
C ILE A 89 2.28 -12.40 -8.63
N ALA A 90 3.45 -12.81 -8.09
CA ALA A 90 4.62 -13.13 -8.90
C ALA A 90 4.30 -14.21 -9.94
N LYS A 91 3.55 -15.23 -9.52
CA LYS A 91 3.22 -16.42 -10.34
C LYS A 91 1.95 -16.27 -11.19
N LEU A 92 1.37 -15.07 -11.26
CA LEU A 92 0.11 -14.84 -11.96
C LEU A 92 0.34 -14.28 -13.36
N GLY A 93 -0.33 -14.86 -14.36
CA GLY A 93 -0.22 -14.47 -15.76
C GLY A 93 1.11 -14.85 -16.44
N ASP A 94 1.20 -14.51 -17.74
CA ASP A 94 2.34 -14.85 -18.61
C ASP A 94 3.45 -13.77 -18.67
N VAL A 95 3.32 -12.69 -17.89
CA VAL A 95 4.30 -11.60 -17.88
C VAL A 95 5.56 -12.10 -17.18
N LYS A 96 6.61 -12.37 -17.96
CA LYS A 96 7.92 -12.81 -17.48
C LYS A 96 8.44 -11.87 -16.41
N ASP A 97 8.95 -12.43 -15.31
CA ASP A 97 9.48 -11.71 -14.15
C ASP A 97 10.72 -10.83 -14.46
N GLU A 98 11.19 -10.78 -15.71
CA GLU A 98 12.35 -9.99 -16.15
C GLU A 98 12.12 -8.47 -16.00
N ASP A 99 10.87 -7.98 -15.98
CA ASP A 99 10.55 -6.55 -15.78
C ASP A 99 10.24 -6.19 -14.31
N VAL A 100 10.16 -7.18 -13.42
CA VAL A 100 10.00 -6.99 -11.97
C VAL A 100 11.15 -7.76 -11.33
N GLU A 101 12.35 -7.18 -11.32
CA GLU A 101 13.43 -7.65 -10.44
C GLU A 101 12.95 -7.52 -8.99
N ALA A 102 12.20 -8.53 -8.55
CA ALA A 102 11.80 -8.72 -7.19
C ALA A 102 13.09 -8.96 -6.41
N THR A 103 13.53 -7.94 -5.68
CA THR A 103 14.52 -8.10 -4.63
C THR A 103 13.89 -9.00 -3.56
N GLU A 104 13.98 -10.31 -3.75
CA GLU A 104 13.92 -11.28 -2.65
C GLU A 104 15.20 -11.14 -1.83
N SER A 105 15.31 -10.02 -1.13
CA SER A 105 16.10 -9.95 0.07
C SER A 105 15.24 -9.24 1.11
N ASN A 106 15.11 -9.85 2.28
CA ASN A 106 15.02 -9.06 3.49
C ASN A 106 16.30 -8.21 3.48
N ASP A 107 16.21 -7.00 2.94
CA ASP A 107 17.39 -6.20 2.74
C ASP A 107 17.75 -5.63 4.11
N GLU A 108 18.61 -6.38 4.80
CA GLU A 108 19.15 -6.05 6.12
C GLU A 108 19.93 -4.73 6.10
N THR A 109 20.16 -4.13 4.93
CA THR A 109 20.82 -2.83 4.79
C THR A 109 19.87 -1.68 5.16
N TYR A 110 18.63 -1.68 4.66
CA TYR A 110 17.74 -0.51 4.75
C TYR A 110 16.68 -0.66 5.83
N THR A 111 16.06 -1.85 5.93
CA THR A 111 14.93 -2.06 6.86
C THR A 111 15.30 -1.79 8.31
N PRO A 112 16.50 -2.16 8.84
CA PRO A 112 16.84 -1.88 10.23
C PRO A 112 17.02 -0.38 10.51
N ILE A 113 17.65 0.36 9.57
CA ILE A 113 17.85 1.82 9.70
C ILE A 113 16.49 2.52 9.80
N ILE A 114 15.56 2.19 8.90
CA ILE A 114 14.23 2.80 8.87
C ILE A 114 13.45 2.40 10.13
N LYS A 115 13.52 1.12 10.54
CA LYS A 115 12.83 0.64 11.74
C LYS A 115 13.34 1.31 13.01
N GLU A 116 14.66 1.51 13.14
CA GLU A 116 15.26 2.27 14.25
C GLU A 116 14.79 3.73 14.25
N CYS A 117 14.77 4.37 13.07
CA CYS A 117 14.36 5.77 12.93
C CYS A 117 12.88 6.01 13.27
N LEU A 118 12.00 5.08 12.88
CA LEU A 118 10.55 5.18 13.08
C LEU A 118 10.09 4.63 14.43
N GLY A 119 10.82 3.67 15.00
CA GLY A 119 10.52 3.05 16.29
C GLY A 119 9.07 2.57 16.37
N ASP A 120 8.32 3.21 17.26
CA ASP A 120 6.93 2.89 17.58
C ASP A 120 5.89 3.43 16.60
N LEU A 121 6.27 4.23 15.60
CA LEU A 121 5.34 4.72 14.58
C LEU A 121 4.82 3.60 13.66
N VAL A 122 5.58 2.52 13.52
CA VAL A 122 5.27 1.37 12.67
C VAL A 122 5.35 0.06 13.46
N GLU A 123 4.58 -0.94 13.05
CA GLU A 123 4.68 -2.29 13.59
C GLU A 123 6.01 -2.91 13.16
N ASP A 124 6.32 -2.84 11.86
CA ASP A 124 7.52 -3.41 11.26
C ASP A 124 7.88 -2.68 9.95
N VAL A 125 9.08 -2.95 9.42
CA VAL A 125 9.54 -2.46 8.11
C VAL A 125 10.01 -3.64 7.27
N LYS A 126 9.48 -3.79 6.04
CA LYS A 126 9.75 -4.93 5.16
C LYS A 126 10.08 -4.49 3.74
N THR A 127 10.83 -5.30 2.99
CA THR A 127 10.96 -5.09 1.54
C THR A 127 9.64 -5.44 0.84
N SER A 128 9.18 -4.59 -0.08
CA SER A 128 8.04 -4.89 -0.94
C SER A 128 8.47 -5.65 -2.19
N LYS A 129 7.62 -6.57 -2.63
CA LYS A 129 7.72 -7.21 -3.97
C LYS A 129 6.83 -6.54 -5.01
N ASN A 130 5.96 -5.62 -4.60
CA ASN A 130 4.87 -5.08 -5.43
C ASN A 130 5.03 -3.59 -5.75
N LEU A 131 6.01 -2.92 -5.15
CA LEU A 131 6.36 -1.55 -5.48
C LEU A 131 7.27 -1.54 -6.71
N VAL A 132 7.00 -0.63 -7.64
CA VAL A 132 7.78 -0.45 -8.87
C VAL A 132 8.44 0.93 -8.84
N ASP A 133 7.62 1.98 -8.78
CA ASP A 133 8.06 3.37 -8.86
C ASP A 133 8.05 4.05 -7.49
N SER A 134 7.13 3.68 -6.60
CA SER A 134 7.03 4.34 -5.30
C SER A 134 8.11 3.84 -4.33
N PRO A 135 8.65 4.71 -3.46
CA PRO A 135 9.67 4.34 -2.49
C PRO A 135 9.13 3.46 -1.37
N VAL A 136 7.86 3.67 -0.98
CA VAL A 136 7.21 3.01 0.15
C VAL A 136 5.70 2.89 -0.03
N ARG A 137 5.08 1.98 0.71
CA ARG A 137 3.62 1.93 0.97
C ARG A 137 3.36 1.41 2.37
N LEU A 138 2.17 1.67 2.92
CA LEU A 138 1.75 1.09 4.20
C LEU A 138 0.78 -0.06 3.97
N VAL A 139 0.97 -1.16 4.67
CA VAL A 139 0.00 -2.27 4.71
C VAL A 139 -0.48 -2.48 6.13
N ALA A 140 -1.69 -3.04 6.27
CA ALA A 140 -2.19 -3.42 7.58
C ALA A 140 -1.22 -4.39 8.29
N GLY A 141 -1.08 -4.21 9.59
CA GLY A 141 -0.42 -5.18 10.46
C GLY A 141 -1.19 -6.51 10.56
N GLU A 142 -0.62 -7.48 11.27
CA GLU A 142 -1.29 -8.78 11.43
C GLU A 142 -2.62 -8.62 12.19
N GLY A 143 -3.73 -9.07 11.56
CA GLY A 143 -5.08 -8.86 12.09
C GLY A 143 -5.58 -7.40 12.06
N GLY A 144 -4.83 -6.49 11.44
CA GLY A 144 -5.18 -5.08 11.28
C GLY A 144 -6.32 -4.86 10.29
N LEU A 145 -6.90 -3.66 10.32
CA LEU A 145 -7.95 -3.23 9.40
C LEU A 145 -7.37 -2.52 8.18
N ASP A 146 -8.16 -2.47 7.11
CA ASP A 146 -7.89 -1.59 5.98
C ASP A 146 -7.95 -0.12 6.42
N PHE A 147 -7.11 0.73 5.81
CA PHE A 147 -6.98 2.16 6.15
C PHE A 147 -8.31 2.90 6.10
N ASN A 148 -9.11 2.65 5.06
CA ASN A 148 -10.42 3.29 4.92
C ASN A 148 -11.36 2.91 6.07
N LEU A 149 -11.43 1.63 6.43
CA LEU A 149 -12.28 1.16 7.52
C LEU A 149 -11.83 1.71 8.87
N GLU A 150 -10.52 1.71 9.13
CA GLU A 150 -9.94 2.29 10.35
C GLU A 150 -10.29 3.77 10.52
N ARG A 151 -10.22 4.55 9.43
CA ARG A 151 -10.59 5.96 9.44
C ARG A 151 -12.09 6.17 9.68
N ILE A 152 -12.95 5.35 9.07
CA ILE A 152 -14.41 5.38 9.34
C ILE A 152 -14.68 5.10 10.82
N LEU A 153 -14.04 4.08 11.41
CA LEU A 153 -14.21 3.74 12.82
C LEU A 153 -13.71 4.86 13.74
N LYS A 154 -12.57 5.47 13.43
CA LYS A 154 -12.02 6.61 14.19
C LYS A 154 -12.91 7.84 14.12
N ALA A 155 -13.58 8.08 12.99
CA ALA A 155 -14.55 9.16 12.86
C ALA A 155 -15.82 8.93 13.69
N GLN A 156 -16.21 7.66 13.89
CA GLN A 156 -17.37 7.28 14.71
C GLN A 156 -17.03 7.20 16.20
N ASN A 157 -15.83 6.74 16.53
CA ASN A 157 -15.31 6.61 17.89
C ASN A 157 -13.92 7.26 17.96
N PRO A 158 -13.80 8.50 18.44
CA PRO A 158 -12.52 9.18 18.58
C PRO A 158 -11.50 8.45 19.46
N ASP A 159 -11.97 7.59 20.39
CA ASP A 159 -11.13 6.78 21.27
C ASP A 159 -10.67 5.47 20.62
N PHE A 160 -11.09 5.19 19.38
CA PHE A 160 -10.62 4.02 18.64
C PHE A 160 -9.14 4.20 18.27
N GLU A 161 -8.29 3.46 18.96
CA GLU A 161 -6.89 3.30 18.57
C GLU A 161 -6.79 2.21 17.50
N GLY A 162 -6.41 2.63 16.30
CA GLY A 162 -6.13 1.73 15.19
C GLY A 162 -4.86 0.90 15.41
N SER A 163 -4.58 -0.03 14.49
CA SER A 163 -3.36 -0.84 14.59
C SER A 163 -2.15 -0.10 14.01
N LYS A 164 -0.95 -0.37 14.54
CA LYS A 164 0.28 0.03 13.85
C LYS A 164 0.33 -0.68 12.49
N LYS A 165 0.96 -0.03 11.52
CA LYS A 165 1.05 -0.49 10.14
C LYS A 165 2.46 -1.00 9.84
N ILE A 166 2.58 -1.85 8.84
CA ILE A 166 3.88 -2.28 8.32
C ILE A 166 4.24 -1.35 7.17
N LEU A 167 5.43 -0.74 7.24
CA LEU A 167 5.96 0.05 6.13
C LEU A 167 6.72 -0.88 5.19
N GLU A 168 6.19 -1.06 3.98
CA GLU A 168 6.92 -1.76 2.93
C GLU A 168 7.77 -0.78 2.12
N ILE A 169 9.01 -1.16 1.81
CA ILE A 169 9.98 -0.31 1.10
C ILE A 169 10.36 -0.92 -0.25
N ASN A 170 10.65 -0.06 -1.21
CA ASN A 170 11.22 -0.44 -2.51
C ASN A 170 12.75 -0.29 -2.46
N SER A 171 13.47 -1.39 -2.25
CA SER A 171 14.93 -1.39 -2.19
C SER A 171 15.61 -0.92 -3.48
N ASN A 172 14.90 -0.95 -4.61
CA ASN A 172 15.40 -0.47 -5.89
C ASN A 172 15.27 1.05 -6.05
N HIS A 173 14.46 1.72 -5.23
CA HIS A 173 14.22 3.15 -5.33
C HIS A 173 15.44 3.98 -4.87
N GLU A 174 15.81 4.99 -5.66
CA GLU A 174 17.00 5.81 -5.44
C GLU A 174 17.05 6.48 -4.05
N LEU A 175 15.90 6.92 -3.52
CA LEU A 175 15.84 7.47 -2.16
C LEU A 175 16.18 6.44 -1.08
N ILE A 176 15.77 5.19 -1.25
CA ILE A 176 16.04 4.11 -0.29
C ILE A 176 17.53 3.75 -0.32
N LYS A 177 18.10 3.61 -1.53
CA LYS A 177 19.54 3.34 -1.74
C LYS A 177 20.45 4.41 -1.11
N LYS A 178 20.01 5.68 -1.07
CA LYS A 178 20.79 6.77 -0.46
C LYS A 178 20.82 6.73 1.06
N LEU A 179 19.84 6.09 1.71
CA LEU A 179 19.65 6.15 3.16
C LEU A 179 20.91 5.82 3.99
N PRO A 180 21.69 4.76 3.69
CA PRO A 180 22.87 4.41 4.49
C PRO A 180 24.00 5.45 4.42
N THR A 181 23.99 6.31 3.40
CA THR A 181 25.03 7.35 3.20
C THR A 181 24.73 8.64 3.95
N LEU A 182 23.53 8.79 4.50
CA LEU A 182 23.08 9.99 5.18
C LEU A 182 23.54 10.02 6.65
N THR A 183 23.61 11.22 7.23
CA THR A 183 23.78 11.39 8.68
C THR A 183 22.57 10.83 9.43
N SER A 184 22.73 10.40 10.68
CA SER A 184 21.63 9.85 11.48
C SER A 184 20.43 10.80 11.61
N GLU A 185 20.67 12.11 11.65
CA GLU A 185 19.61 13.12 11.66
C GLU A 185 18.79 13.11 10.36
N LEU A 186 19.47 13.01 9.22
CA LEU A 186 18.84 12.95 7.90
C LEU A 186 18.18 11.60 7.64
N GLN A 187 18.76 10.49 8.12
CA GLN A 187 18.11 9.18 8.08
C GLN A 187 16.77 9.22 8.82
N LYS A 188 16.75 9.84 10.01
CA LYS A 188 15.53 9.99 10.81
C LYS A 188 14.49 10.86 10.12
N SER A 189 14.92 11.98 9.55
CA SER A 189 14.04 12.92 8.83
C SER A 189 13.47 12.28 7.57
N LEU A 190 14.30 11.63 6.75
CA LEU A 190 13.87 10.96 5.52
C LEU A 190 12.94 9.78 5.82
N SER A 191 13.26 8.95 6.82
CA SER A 191 12.41 7.82 7.21
C SER A 191 11.01 8.29 7.63
N ARG A 192 10.91 9.37 8.42
CA ARG A 192 9.62 9.96 8.80
C ARG A 192 8.88 10.56 7.61
N VAL A 193 9.58 11.26 6.71
CA VAL A 193 8.95 11.81 5.49
C VAL A 193 8.38 10.71 4.61
N LEU A 194 9.12 9.60 4.42
CA LEU A 194 8.62 8.43 3.69
C LEU A 194 7.37 7.84 4.35
N PHE A 195 7.41 7.66 5.67
CA PHE A 195 6.25 7.17 6.44
C PHE A 195 5.02 8.08 6.27
N GLU A 196 5.18 9.39 6.45
CA GLU A 196 4.07 10.34 6.34
C GLU A 196 3.58 10.48 4.89
N GLN A 197 4.44 10.37 3.90
CA GLN A 197 4.05 10.34 2.49
C GLN A 197 3.15 9.14 2.19
N ALA A 198 3.51 7.94 2.69
CA ALA A 198 2.68 6.76 2.52
C ALA A 198 1.28 6.99 3.14
N ARG A 199 1.23 7.58 4.34
CA ARG A 199 -0.05 7.94 5.00
C ARG A 199 -0.89 8.88 4.15
N ILE A 200 -0.28 9.93 3.60
CA ILE A 200 -0.98 10.89 2.73
C ILE A 200 -1.58 10.19 1.50
N LEU A 201 -0.84 9.27 0.86
CA LEU A 201 -1.34 8.50 -0.28
C LEU A 201 -2.52 7.59 0.10
N ASP A 202 -2.52 7.08 1.32
CA ASP A 202 -3.64 6.31 1.89
C ASP A 202 -4.77 7.19 2.46
N GLY A 203 -4.70 8.52 2.25
CA GLY A 203 -5.77 9.47 2.60
C GLY A 203 -5.75 9.92 4.06
N GLU A 204 -4.66 9.63 4.77
CA GLU A 204 -4.44 10.04 6.16
C GLU A 204 -3.72 11.39 6.24
N MET A 205 -3.99 12.14 7.30
CA MET A 205 -3.22 13.34 7.63
C MET A 205 -1.91 12.95 8.33
N PRO A 206 -0.80 13.72 8.15
CA PRO A 206 0.43 13.50 8.89
C PRO A 206 0.21 13.44 10.40
N SER A 207 0.94 12.55 11.08
CA SER A 207 0.69 12.25 12.50
C SER A 207 1.11 13.42 13.38
N ASP A 208 2.19 14.07 12.95
CA ASP A 208 2.62 15.37 13.44
C ASP A 208 2.96 16.25 12.23
N SER A 209 2.04 17.16 11.89
CA SER A 209 2.19 18.08 10.76
C SER A 209 3.37 19.04 10.95
N GLN A 210 3.71 19.41 12.20
CA GLN A 210 4.84 20.29 12.47
C GLN A 210 6.15 19.55 12.27
N GLN A 211 6.26 18.31 12.78
CA GLN A 211 7.46 17.51 12.61
C GLN A 211 7.69 17.13 11.14
N PHE A 212 6.63 16.74 10.43
CA PHE A 212 6.70 16.48 8.99
C PHE A 212 7.25 17.69 8.21
N SER A 213 6.75 18.89 8.51
CA SER A 213 7.25 20.13 7.90
C SER A 213 8.73 20.39 8.22
N LYS A 214 9.15 20.19 9.48
CA LYS A 214 10.56 20.33 9.89
C LYS A 214 11.46 19.33 9.16
N ASP A 215 11.03 18.08 9.01
CA ASP A 215 11.80 17.04 8.33
C ASP A 215 11.97 17.37 6.84
N LEU A 216 10.92 17.86 6.18
CA LEU A 216 11.00 18.34 4.79
C LEU A 216 12.01 19.48 4.63
N ILE A 217 11.99 20.46 5.54
CA ILE A 217 12.97 21.58 5.54
C ILE A 217 14.38 21.05 5.76
N ALA A 218 14.57 20.15 6.73
CA ALA A 218 15.89 19.57 7.04
C ALA A 218 16.48 18.81 5.86
N ILE A 219 15.65 18.04 5.14
CA ILE A 219 16.02 17.36 3.89
C ILE A 219 16.36 18.40 2.83
N GLY A 220 15.46 19.35 2.55
CA GLY A 220 15.64 20.33 1.47
C GLY A 220 16.89 21.20 1.62
N LEU A 221 17.30 21.52 2.85
CA LEU A 221 18.51 22.32 3.10
C LEU A 221 19.82 21.52 3.03
N LYS A 222 19.78 20.20 3.19
CA LYS A 222 20.99 19.37 3.31
C LYS A 222 21.15 18.35 2.17
N LEU A 223 20.12 18.11 1.36
CA LEU A 223 20.13 17.21 0.19
C LEU A 223 20.07 17.94 -1.16
N GLY A 224 19.89 19.26 -1.16
CA GLY A 224 20.08 20.14 -2.32
C GLY A 224 21.45 20.79 -2.29
#